data_AF-A0A9P1IZG0-F1
#
_entry.id   AF-A0A9P1IZG0-F1
#
_cell.length_a   1.000
_cell.length_b   1.000
_cell.length_c   1.000
_cell.angle_alpha   90.00
_cell.angle_beta   90.00
_cell.angle_gamma   90.00
#
_symmetry.space_group_name_H-M   'P 1'
#
loop_
_entity.id
_entity.type
_entity.pdbx_description
1 polymer ?
#
loop_
_entity_poly.entity_id
_entity_poly.type
_entity_poly.pdbx_seq_one_letter_code
_entity_poly.pdbx_strand_id
1 'polypeptide(L)'
;MFNDKIQLPIFFSIAVLTIIYFFYKNPTNYQLTDKIVYVSNIFTYEEKDYKKCRVETWNNKTTWEIPRVEKLELLAKNNITSNEGLEDGELRLISAFLYENEVVVTTSRQRTSEFGTTAYCRYFDCNRVEIPGSIYKAFFFPLTSVHCLRKAGASYMSLSLAAQDELPEPIPFTHRLFDKPQYELGVCGGQIYGMDAKWMQITEFVEHHKLIGARMFYFSVFEIDGMTRMILDEYERSGFAEVSMINTEYTNAAMMRHMVQIHECFYRARNHSKWLLNIDHDEYLIPTGQSILSYIRSLGESAAELVFAIRRVAKFNESLQKYKNIQEVSNDIQMANYNLTNEAGYAAPKVMYRPDKVYATLLHWGYGMEPGFKVHAVPRDIAFLNHYRTISRNFLWSEFMAKLIRQKAKFVQETLPSDYLEKLRGNVVRVVGYVFDKHSVKCESIPWVLRFISKPYLDKLKIYCKS
;
A
#
# COMPACT_ATOMS: atom_id res chain seq x y z
N MET A 1 -38.46 -57.26 39.39
CA MET A 1 -38.34 -58.27 38.32
C MET A 1 -37.37 -57.74 37.28
N PHE A 2 -36.26 -58.48 37.09
CA PHE A 2 -35.36 -58.61 35.93
C PHE A 2 -35.23 -57.42 34.95
N ASN A 3 -34.09 -56.72 34.85
CA ASN A 3 -32.78 -57.14 34.32
C ASN A 3 -32.87 -57.69 32.88
N ASP A 4 -32.32 -56.96 31.91
CA ASP A 4 -31.31 -57.49 30.97
C ASP A 4 -30.73 -56.39 30.07
N LYS A 5 -29.49 -56.02 30.42
CA LYS A 5 -28.48 -55.47 29.52
C LYS A 5 -28.04 -56.57 28.56
N ILE A 6 -27.96 -56.29 27.26
CA ILE A 6 -27.23 -57.02 26.19
C ILE A 6 -27.68 -56.29 24.89
N GLN A 7 -26.87 -55.73 23.98
CA GLN A 7 -25.72 -56.35 23.30
C GLN A 7 -24.98 -55.36 22.35
N LEU A 8 -24.65 -54.12 22.75
CA LEU A 8 -23.91 -53.22 21.84
C LEU A 8 -22.36 -53.37 21.75
N PRO A 9 -21.62 -54.15 22.58
CA PRO A 9 -20.16 -54.21 22.45
C PRO A 9 -19.64 -55.33 21.54
N ILE A 10 -20.49 -56.27 21.09
CA ILE A 10 -20.02 -57.46 20.34
C ILE A 10 -19.77 -57.13 18.86
N PHE A 11 -20.61 -56.32 18.22
CA PHE A 11 -20.42 -55.96 16.80
C PHE A 11 -19.18 -55.10 16.56
N PHE A 12 -18.87 -54.17 17.48
CA PHE A 12 -17.68 -53.33 17.37
C PHE A 12 -16.39 -54.15 17.59
N SER A 13 -16.43 -55.11 18.51
CA SER A 13 -15.30 -55.99 18.81
C SER A 13 -15.01 -56.96 17.65
N ILE A 14 -16.05 -57.51 17.00
CA ILE A 14 -15.89 -58.39 15.83
C ILE A 14 -15.35 -57.60 14.63
N ALA A 15 -15.85 -56.38 14.36
CA ALA A 15 -15.34 -55.57 13.25
C ALA A 15 -13.85 -55.21 13.44
N VAL A 16 -13.45 -54.82 14.66
CA VAL A 16 -12.05 -54.51 14.98
C VAL A 16 -11.16 -55.74 14.92
N LEU A 17 -11.61 -56.90 15.44
CA LEU A 17 -10.86 -58.16 15.34
C LEU A 17 -10.76 -58.69 13.91
N THR A 18 -11.78 -58.47 13.07
CA THR A 18 -11.75 -58.86 11.65
C THR A 18 -10.78 -57.97 10.87
N ILE A 19 -10.73 -56.67 11.16
CA ILE A 19 -9.76 -55.73 10.58
C ILE A 19 -8.33 -56.10 11.02
N ILE A 20 -8.11 -56.35 12.32
CA ILE A 20 -6.80 -56.78 12.84
C ILE A 20 -6.39 -58.13 12.24
N TYR A 21 -7.29 -59.10 12.12
CA TYR A 21 -7.03 -60.38 11.46
C TYR A 21 -6.72 -60.21 9.97
N PHE A 22 -7.38 -59.28 9.28
CA PHE A 22 -7.09 -58.96 7.88
C PHE A 22 -5.69 -58.36 7.71
N PHE A 23 -5.27 -57.47 8.62
CA PHE A 23 -3.91 -56.91 8.66
C PHE A 23 -2.85 -57.93 9.10
N TYR A 24 -3.19 -58.92 9.94
CA TYR A 24 -2.26 -59.95 10.40
C TYR A 24 -2.07 -61.09 9.40
N LYS A 25 -3.10 -61.44 8.61
CA LYS A 25 -3.07 -62.54 7.64
C LYS A 25 -2.65 -62.11 6.24
N ASN A 26 -2.84 -60.83 5.90
CA ASN A 26 -2.21 -60.20 4.75
C ASN A 26 -1.18 -59.19 5.27
N PRO A 27 0.02 -59.63 5.67
CA PRO A 27 1.15 -58.72 5.67
C PRO A 27 1.31 -58.34 4.20
N THR A 28 0.72 -57.22 3.79
CA THR A 28 1.21 -56.54 2.61
C THR A 28 2.65 -56.27 2.92
N ASN A 29 3.53 -57.11 2.35
CA ASN A 29 4.92 -56.80 2.14
C ASN A 29 4.93 -55.55 1.24
N TYR A 30 4.60 -54.40 1.82
CA TYR A 30 5.27 -53.19 1.44
C TYR A 30 6.70 -53.45 1.86
N GLN A 31 7.46 -54.04 0.92
CA GLN A 31 8.83 -53.62 0.78
C GLN A 31 8.73 -52.10 0.68
N LEU A 32 8.98 -51.42 1.80
CA LEU A 32 9.72 -50.17 1.76
C LEU A 32 11.00 -50.55 1.03
N THR A 33 10.93 -50.56 -0.30
CA THR A 33 12.11 -50.29 -1.07
C THR A 33 12.50 -48.93 -0.54
N ASP A 34 13.60 -48.88 0.21
CA ASP A 34 14.48 -47.73 0.24
C ASP A 34 14.95 -47.53 -1.22
N LYS A 35 14.02 -47.19 -2.10
CA LYS A 35 14.30 -46.35 -3.25
C LYS A 35 14.62 -45.02 -2.59
N ILE A 36 15.87 -44.92 -2.15
CA ILE A 36 16.62 -43.68 -2.31
C ILE A 36 16.32 -43.30 -3.75
N VAL A 37 15.37 -42.39 -3.93
CA VAL A 37 15.24 -41.67 -5.17
C VAL A 37 16.51 -40.84 -5.20
N TYR A 38 17.56 -41.42 -5.78
CA TYR A 38 18.65 -40.63 -6.28
C TYR A 38 17.97 -39.68 -7.25
N VAL A 39 17.83 -38.41 -6.84
CA VAL A 39 17.56 -37.33 -7.78
C VAL A 39 18.76 -37.36 -8.71
N SER A 40 18.59 -38.09 -9.81
CA SER A 40 19.63 -38.48 -10.72
C SER A 40 20.16 -37.22 -11.37
N ASN A 41 21.29 -36.74 -10.86
CA ASN A 41 21.97 -35.54 -11.31
C ASN A 41 21.04 -34.31 -11.23
N ILE A 42 21.44 -33.31 -10.43
CA ILE A 42 21.10 -31.92 -10.75
C ILE A 42 21.30 -31.81 -12.25
N PHE A 43 20.21 -31.60 -13.01
CA PHE A 43 20.30 -31.38 -14.45
C PHE A 43 21.47 -30.42 -14.62
N THR A 44 22.56 -30.90 -15.22
CA THR A 44 23.61 -30.00 -15.72
C THR A 44 22.84 -28.99 -16.52
N TYR A 45 22.76 -27.77 -15.99
CA TYR A 45 22.01 -26.68 -16.57
C TYR A 45 22.54 -26.58 -18.00
N GLU A 46 21.78 -27.07 -18.97
CA GLU A 46 22.12 -26.85 -20.37
C GLU A 46 22.29 -25.35 -20.51
N GLU A 47 23.39 -24.94 -21.14
CA GLU A 47 23.71 -23.55 -21.41
C GLU A 47 22.45 -22.94 -22.05
N LYS A 48 21.69 -22.16 -21.26
CA LYS A 48 20.39 -21.67 -21.68
C LYS A 48 20.62 -20.89 -22.97
N ASP A 49 20.07 -21.36 -24.07
CA ASP A 49 19.94 -20.59 -25.31
C ASP A 49 18.97 -19.44 -25.02
N TYR A 50 19.49 -18.40 -24.39
CA TYR A 50 18.74 -17.25 -23.97
C TYR A 50 18.24 -16.54 -25.23
N LYS A 51 16.91 -16.49 -25.38
CA LYS A 51 16.29 -15.73 -26.47
C LYS A 51 16.83 -14.30 -26.44
N LYS A 52 17.31 -13.84 -27.60
CA LYS A 52 17.80 -12.47 -27.77
C LYS A 52 16.74 -11.48 -27.27
N CYS A 53 17.09 -10.67 -26.27
CA CYS A 53 16.17 -9.67 -25.73
C CYS A 53 15.80 -8.64 -26.80
N ARG A 54 14.50 -8.46 -27.01
CA ARG A 54 13.98 -7.34 -27.78
C ARG A 54 14.07 -6.08 -26.92
N VAL A 55 14.91 -5.13 -27.33
CA VAL A 55 15.01 -3.83 -26.67
C VAL A 55 14.07 -2.85 -27.34
N GLU A 56 13.07 -2.39 -26.60
CA GLU A 56 12.14 -1.37 -27.08
C GLU A 56 12.83 -0.01 -27.19
N THR A 57 12.32 0.88 -28.05
CA THR A 57 12.96 2.17 -28.34
C THR A 57 13.12 3.05 -27.10
N TRP A 58 12.10 3.10 -26.23
CA TRP A 58 12.18 3.80 -24.95
C TRP A 58 13.21 3.19 -24.00
N ASN A 59 13.52 1.90 -24.14
CA ASN A 59 14.47 1.17 -23.30
C ASN A 59 15.90 1.14 -23.89
N ASN A 60 16.09 1.66 -25.09
CA ASN A 60 17.41 1.80 -25.72
C ASN A 60 18.07 3.12 -25.33
N LYS A 61 18.17 3.37 -24.01
CA LYS A 61 18.75 4.60 -23.46
C LYS A 61 19.69 4.29 -22.29
N THR A 62 20.91 4.80 -22.41
CA THR A 62 21.89 4.83 -21.31
C THR A 62 22.13 6.28 -20.91
N THR A 63 22.06 6.57 -19.61
CA THR A 63 22.42 7.88 -19.07
C THR A 63 23.76 7.84 -18.34
N TRP A 64 24.36 9.00 -18.17
CA TRP A 64 25.70 9.18 -17.60
C TRP A 64 25.71 10.05 -16.34
N GLU A 65 24.60 10.74 -16.08
CA GLU A 65 24.41 11.60 -14.91
C GLU A 65 23.01 11.42 -14.31
N ILE A 66 22.91 11.60 -13.00
CA ILE A 66 21.64 11.62 -12.27
C ILE A 66 21.15 13.07 -12.20
N PRO A 67 19.89 13.35 -12.59
CA PRO A 67 19.32 14.68 -12.46
C PRO A 67 19.42 15.21 -11.02
N ARG A 68 19.96 16.42 -10.86
CA ARG A 68 20.08 17.11 -9.55
C ARG A 68 20.96 16.39 -8.53
N VAL A 69 21.87 15.50 -8.95
CA VAL A 69 22.71 14.73 -8.02
C VAL A 69 23.45 15.62 -7.00
N GLU A 70 24.00 16.75 -7.44
CA GLU A 70 24.69 17.71 -6.56
C GLU A 70 23.77 18.25 -5.45
N LYS A 71 22.49 18.50 -5.76
CA LYS A 71 21.51 18.97 -4.78
C LYS A 71 21.15 17.87 -3.79
N LEU A 72 20.96 16.63 -4.28
CA LEU A 72 20.70 15.47 -3.41
C LEU A 72 21.88 15.22 -2.48
N GLU A 73 23.10 15.33 -3.02
CA GLU A 73 24.31 15.20 -2.22
C GLU A 73 24.43 16.31 -1.16
N LEU A 74 24.13 17.55 -1.52
CA LEU A 74 24.14 18.67 -0.59
C LEU A 74 23.13 18.45 0.55
N LEU A 75 21.91 18.01 0.23
CA LEU A 75 20.89 17.75 1.26
C LEU A 75 21.30 16.61 2.19
N ALA A 76 21.88 15.54 1.62
CA ALA A 76 22.38 14.41 2.37
C ALA A 76 23.57 14.81 3.27
N LYS A 77 24.52 15.64 2.79
CA LYS A 77 25.65 16.15 3.59
C LYS A 77 25.21 16.96 4.81
N ASN A 78 24.06 17.62 4.70
CA ASN A 78 23.49 18.45 5.76
C ASN A 78 22.57 17.66 6.71
N ASN A 79 22.50 16.33 6.61
CA ASN A 79 21.66 15.46 7.46
C ASN A 79 20.18 15.89 7.53
N ILE A 80 19.63 16.45 6.44
CA ILE A 80 18.26 16.98 6.40
C ILE A 80 17.20 15.89 6.58
N THR A 81 17.59 14.61 6.51
CA THR A 81 16.70 13.47 6.68
C THR A 81 16.99 12.57 7.88
N SER A 82 18.06 12.76 8.67
CA SER A 82 18.27 11.81 9.78
C SER A 82 19.26 12.15 10.90
N ASN A 83 18.82 11.70 12.09
CA ASN A 83 19.65 11.08 13.13
C ASN A 83 19.10 9.70 13.60
N GLU A 84 17.99 9.18 13.07
CA GLU A 84 17.32 7.96 13.59
C GLU A 84 16.86 7.00 12.48
N GLY A 85 17.79 6.22 11.93
CA GLY A 85 17.50 5.18 10.93
C GLY A 85 17.54 3.78 11.47
N LEU A 86 17.07 2.84 10.66
CA LEU A 86 17.23 1.41 10.93
C LEU A 86 18.28 0.86 9.98
N GLU A 87 19.53 1.09 10.38
CA GLU A 87 20.69 0.85 9.53
C GLU A 87 21.09 -0.60 9.43
N ASP A 88 20.54 -1.45 10.28
CA ASP A 88 20.86 -2.87 10.42
C ASP A 88 19.91 -3.78 9.63
N GLY A 89 18.82 -3.27 9.06
CA GLY A 89 17.82 -4.12 8.38
C GLY A 89 18.27 -4.62 7.02
N GLU A 90 17.75 -5.76 6.60
CA GLU A 90 18.03 -6.38 5.32
C GLU A 90 17.67 -5.44 4.16
N LEU A 91 18.50 -5.42 3.13
CA LEU A 91 18.25 -4.66 1.91
C LEU A 91 17.13 -5.35 1.10
N ARG A 92 15.88 -4.94 1.31
CA ARG A 92 14.75 -5.40 0.50
C ARG A 92 14.27 -4.28 -0.41
N LEU A 93 14.13 -4.61 -1.70
CA LEU A 93 13.66 -3.70 -2.73
C LEU A 93 12.13 -3.66 -2.72
N ILE A 94 11.56 -2.46 -2.80
CA ILE A 94 10.11 -2.25 -2.87
C ILE A 94 9.70 -2.00 -4.32
N SER A 95 10.30 -1.01 -4.97
CA SER A 95 10.00 -0.66 -6.36
C SER A 95 11.18 0.01 -7.05
N ALA A 96 11.21 -0.09 -8.39
CA ALA A 96 12.21 0.54 -9.24
C ALA A 96 11.50 1.40 -10.30
N PHE A 97 11.38 2.71 -10.05
CA PHE A 97 10.65 3.64 -10.90
C PHE A 97 11.53 4.16 -12.05
N LEU A 98 11.16 3.82 -13.28
CA LEU A 98 11.88 4.23 -14.49
C LEU A 98 11.37 5.58 -15.00
N TYR A 99 12.21 6.61 -14.90
CA TYR A 99 11.97 7.94 -15.45
C TYR A 99 12.84 8.20 -16.68
N GLU A 100 12.66 9.37 -17.29
CA GLU A 100 13.32 9.72 -18.54
C GLU A 100 14.84 9.63 -18.45
N ASN A 101 15.43 10.11 -17.35
CA ASN A 101 16.89 10.23 -17.21
C ASN A 101 17.49 9.41 -16.06
N GLU A 102 16.68 8.75 -15.25
CA GLU A 102 17.11 8.03 -14.06
C GLU A 102 16.14 6.89 -13.72
N VAL A 103 16.60 5.97 -12.88
CA VAL A 103 15.76 5.00 -12.18
C VAL A 103 15.86 5.29 -10.69
N VAL A 104 14.73 5.39 -9.99
CA VAL A 104 14.74 5.52 -8.53
C VAL A 104 14.25 4.23 -7.90
N VAL A 105 15.09 3.64 -7.06
CA VAL A 105 14.78 2.42 -6.34
C VAL A 105 14.42 2.76 -4.91
N THR A 106 13.31 2.24 -4.42
CA THR A 106 12.88 2.37 -3.03
C THR A 106 13.10 1.06 -2.28
N THR A 107 13.43 1.15 -1.00
CA THR A 107 13.83 0.02 -0.16
C THR A 107 13.17 0.10 1.21
N SER A 108 12.98 -1.03 1.90
CA SER A 108 12.51 -1.01 3.29
C SER A 108 13.63 -0.69 4.29
N ARG A 109 14.90 -0.92 3.92
CA ARG A 109 16.08 -0.47 4.70
C ARG A 109 16.18 1.06 4.70
N GLN A 110 16.57 1.64 5.83
CA GLN A 110 16.78 3.08 5.99
C GLN A 110 18.22 3.34 6.42
N ARG A 111 18.96 4.17 5.68
CA ARG A 111 20.34 4.55 6.01
C ARG A 111 20.40 6.00 6.48
N THR A 112 21.03 6.27 7.64
CA THR A 112 20.90 7.56 8.34
C THR A 112 22.17 8.23 8.86
N SER A 113 23.25 7.49 9.08
CA SER A 113 24.39 7.90 9.88
C SER A 113 25.56 8.33 9.01
N GLU A 114 25.52 8.02 7.72
CA GLU A 114 26.59 8.35 6.79
C GLU A 114 26.02 8.98 5.52
N PHE A 115 26.42 10.22 5.26
CA PHE A 115 26.32 10.79 3.92
C PHE A 115 26.86 9.77 2.92
N GLY A 116 26.07 9.49 1.89
CA GLY A 116 26.63 8.74 0.78
C GLY A 116 26.91 7.27 1.11
N THR A 117 26.15 6.64 2.03
CA THR A 117 26.17 5.18 2.14
C THR A 117 26.08 4.62 0.73
N THR A 118 27.13 3.92 0.32
CA THR A 118 27.25 3.46 -1.04
C THR A 118 26.22 2.37 -1.31
N ALA A 119 25.54 2.50 -2.42
CA ALA A 119 24.76 1.43 -3.05
C ALA A 119 25.34 1.16 -4.44
N TYR A 120 25.21 -0.06 -4.92
CA TYR A 120 25.58 -0.41 -6.29
C TYR A 120 24.32 -0.81 -7.04
N CYS A 121 23.97 -0.05 -8.07
CA CYS A 121 22.88 -0.38 -8.98
C CYS A 121 23.35 -1.50 -9.92
N ARG A 122 22.61 -2.61 -9.95
CA ARG A 122 22.88 -3.81 -10.75
C ARG A 122 21.77 -3.97 -11.77
N TYR A 123 22.09 -4.16 -13.05
CA TYR A 123 21.09 -4.14 -14.13
C TYR A 123 21.05 -5.49 -14.84
N PHE A 124 19.85 -5.93 -15.14
CA PHE A 124 19.61 -7.24 -15.74
C PHE A 124 18.74 -7.11 -16.97
N ASP A 125 19.01 -7.94 -17.97
CA ASP A 125 18.25 -7.99 -19.20
C ASP A 125 16.89 -8.69 -19.02
N CYS A 126 16.16 -8.89 -20.12
CA CYS A 126 14.86 -9.57 -20.11
C CYS A 126 14.91 -11.04 -19.65
N ASN A 127 16.09 -11.66 -19.67
CA ASN A 127 16.32 -13.03 -19.23
C ASN A 127 16.80 -13.10 -17.77
N ARG A 128 16.83 -11.97 -17.06
CA ARG A 128 17.38 -11.81 -15.71
C ARG A 128 18.88 -12.13 -15.65
N VAL A 129 19.60 -11.95 -16.75
CA VAL A 129 21.06 -12.05 -16.79
C VAL A 129 21.65 -10.67 -16.56
N GLU A 130 22.62 -10.57 -15.66
CA GLU A 130 23.26 -9.29 -15.37
C GLU A 130 23.98 -8.76 -16.61
N ILE A 131 23.75 -7.50 -16.93
CA ILE A 131 24.38 -6.84 -18.07
C ILE A 131 25.84 -6.53 -17.70
N PRO A 132 26.83 -7.09 -18.42
CA PRO A 132 28.24 -6.88 -18.08
C PRO A 132 28.64 -5.40 -18.08
N GLY A 133 29.39 -4.99 -17.07
CA GLY A 133 29.88 -3.59 -16.94
C GLY A 133 28.78 -2.56 -16.67
N SER A 134 27.56 -2.98 -16.33
CA SER A 134 26.44 -2.07 -16.07
C SER A 134 26.43 -1.47 -14.66
N ILE A 135 27.25 -1.99 -13.75
CA ILE A 135 27.28 -1.59 -12.33
C ILE A 135 27.52 -0.08 -12.20
N TYR A 136 26.71 0.57 -11.37
CA TYR A 136 26.84 2.00 -11.06
C TYR A 136 26.88 2.23 -9.56
N LYS A 137 27.88 2.98 -9.09
CA LYS A 137 28.01 3.39 -7.69
C LYS A 137 27.09 4.59 -7.44
N ALA A 138 26.10 4.40 -6.57
CA ALA A 138 25.11 5.38 -6.14
C ALA A 138 25.16 5.54 -4.61
N PHE A 139 24.19 6.27 -4.06
CA PHE A 139 24.02 6.41 -2.63
C PHE A 139 22.55 6.42 -2.21
N PHE A 140 22.30 6.10 -0.94
CA PHE A 140 20.98 6.20 -0.33
C PHE A 140 20.63 7.65 -0.02
N PHE A 141 19.65 8.20 -0.74
CA PHE A 141 18.98 9.44 -0.40
C PHE A 141 17.66 9.63 -1.18
N PRO A 142 16.58 10.11 -0.54
CA PRO A 142 16.42 10.27 0.91
C PRO A 142 16.11 8.93 1.58
N LEU A 143 16.84 8.60 2.66
CA LEU A 143 16.72 7.45 3.58
C LEU A 143 16.56 6.04 2.98
N THR A 144 15.47 5.84 2.23
CA THR A 144 14.94 4.58 1.70
C THR A 144 15.04 4.52 0.18
N SER A 145 15.75 5.45 -0.45
CA SER A 145 15.73 5.60 -1.91
C SER A 145 17.13 5.69 -2.48
N VAL A 146 17.35 5.11 -3.66
CA VAL A 146 18.62 5.11 -4.38
C VAL A 146 18.36 5.57 -5.81
N HIS A 147 19.10 6.58 -6.25
CA HIS A 147 19.02 7.11 -7.61
C HIS A 147 20.08 6.43 -8.49
N CYS A 148 19.63 5.78 -9.56
CA CYS A 148 20.42 4.96 -10.46
C CYS A 148 20.34 5.49 -11.91
N LEU A 149 21.40 5.29 -12.69
CA LEU A 149 21.42 5.65 -14.11
C LEU A 149 20.48 4.74 -14.90
N ARG A 150 20.16 5.14 -16.12
CA ARG A 150 19.53 4.24 -17.09
C ARG A 150 20.60 3.43 -17.80
N LYS A 151 20.29 2.17 -18.09
CA LYS A 151 21.13 1.29 -18.91
C LYS A 151 20.28 0.69 -20.01
N ALA A 152 20.74 0.84 -21.25
CA ALA A 152 20.03 0.33 -22.41
C ALA A 152 19.82 -1.19 -22.31
N GLY A 153 18.59 -1.64 -22.58
CA GLY A 153 18.24 -3.06 -22.57
C GLY A 153 18.03 -3.68 -21.19
N ALA A 154 18.18 -2.91 -20.10
CA ALA A 154 17.82 -3.38 -18.77
C ALA A 154 16.29 -3.53 -18.65
N SER A 155 15.82 -4.64 -18.10
CA SER A 155 14.40 -4.89 -17.80
C SER A 155 14.14 -5.06 -16.31
N TYR A 156 15.18 -5.46 -15.57
CA TYR A 156 15.16 -5.61 -14.12
C TYR A 156 16.38 -4.93 -13.51
N MET A 157 16.30 -4.65 -12.22
CA MET A 157 17.46 -4.20 -11.47
C MET A 157 17.47 -4.75 -10.04
N SER A 158 18.66 -4.73 -9.44
CA SER A 158 18.85 -4.96 -8.02
C SER A 158 19.80 -3.92 -7.43
N LEU A 159 19.94 -3.94 -6.10
CA LEU A 159 20.90 -3.12 -5.38
C LEU A 159 21.80 -4.01 -4.52
N SER A 160 23.06 -3.61 -4.35
CA SER A 160 23.96 -4.19 -3.35
C SER A 160 24.68 -3.13 -2.52
N LEU A 161 25.21 -3.51 -1.36
CA LEU A 161 25.96 -2.62 -0.48
C LEU A 161 27.45 -2.57 -0.85
N ALA A 162 27.98 -3.67 -1.37
CA ALA A 162 29.28 -3.78 -2.03
C ALA A 162 29.15 -4.32 -3.45
N ALA A 163 30.18 -4.12 -4.27
CA ALA A 163 30.16 -4.52 -5.69
C ALA A 163 30.01 -6.05 -5.89
N GLN A 164 30.42 -6.86 -4.91
CA GLN A 164 30.45 -8.33 -4.98
C GLN A 164 29.53 -9.00 -3.95
N ASP A 165 28.62 -8.26 -3.31
CA ASP A 165 27.67 -8.87 -2.38
C ASP A 165 26.65 -9.77 -3.11
N GLU A 166 26.08 -10.69 -2.35
CA GLU A 166 24.84 -11.36 -2.73
C GLU A 166 23.74 -10.34 -3.01
N LEU A 167 22.92 -10.65 -4.02
CA LEU A 167 21.91 -9.74 -4.52
C LEU A 167 20.52 -10.14 -4.04
N PRO A 168 19.71 -9.18 -3.57
CA PRO A 168 18.26 -9.33 -3.56
C PRO A 168 17.77 -9.70 -4.97
N GLU A 169 16.68 -10.44 -5.04
CA GLU A 169 16.06 -10.83 -6.31
C GLU A 169 15.79 -9.58 -7.18
N PRO A 170 16.23 -9.57 -8.46
CA PRO A 170 16.00 -8.44 -9.34
C PRO A 170 14.50 -8.15 -9.55
N ILE A 171 14.13 -6.89 -9.36
CA ILE A 171 12.75 -6.41 -9.53
C ILE A 171 12.57 -5.71 -10.88
N PRO A 172 11.38 -5.83 -11.50
CA PRO A 172 11.10 -5.16 -12.77
C PRO A 172 10.98 -3.65 -12.59
N PHE A 173 11.20 -2.92 -13.68
CA PHE A 173 10.91 -1.49 -13.69
C PHE A 173 9.42 -1.19 -13.68
N THR A 174 9.02 -0.25 -12.82
CA THR A 174 7.73 0.43 -12.87
C THR A 174 7.84 1.61 -13.83
N HIS A 175 7.09 1.54 -14.94
CA HIS A 175 7.15 2.54 -15.99
C HIS A 175 6.58 3.90 -15.53
N ARG A 176 7.41 4.96 -15.60
CA ARG A 176 7.04 6.37 -15.30
C ARG A 176 7.48 7.34 -16.41
N LEU A 177 7.63 6.82 -17.63
CA LEU A 177 7.86 7.61 -18.85
C LEU A 177 6.51 8.08 -19.40
N PHE A 178 6.00 9.16 -18.81
CA PHE A 178 4.79 9.82 -19.30
C PHE A 178 5.14 11.23 -19.77
N ASP A 179 4.73 11.60 -21.00
CA ASP A 179 4.92 12.96 -21.53
C ASP A 179 4.18 14.01 -20.70
N LYS A 180 3.04 13.61 -20.14
CA LYS A 180 2.20 14.42 -19.25
C LYS A 180 1.63 13.55 -18.14
N PRO A 181 1.39 14.11 -16.94
CA PRO A 181 0.72 13.40 -15.88
C PRO A 181 -0.61 12.80 -16.34
N GLN A 182 -0.83 11.52 -16.04
CA GLN A 182 -2.06 10.80 -16.38
C GLN A 182 -3.24 11.28 -15.54
N TYR A 183 -2.97 11.71 -14.31
CA TYR A 183 -3.96 12.23 -13.38
C TYR A 183 -3.62 13.64 -12.94
N GLU A 184 -4.62 14.49 -12.81
CA GLU A 184 -4.41 15.84 -12.28
C GLU A 184 -4.19 15.83 -10.77
N LEU A 185 -4.99 15.04 -10.04
CA LEU A 185 -4.90 14.89 -8.59
C LEU A 185 -4.83 13.41 -8.20
N GLY A 186 -3.70 13.04 -7.59
CA GLY A 186 -3.50 11.79 -6.88
C GLY A 186 -3.50 12.00 -5.37
N VAL A 187 -3.79 10.94 -4.62
CA VAL A 187 -3.76 10.94 -3.15
C VAL A 187 -2.83 9.85 -2.66
N CYS A 188 -1.87 10.26 -1.85
CA CYS A 188 -1.01 9.41 -1.07
C CYS A 188 -1.69 9.12 0.26
N GLY A 189 -2.24 7.92 0.43
CA GLY A 189 -2.80 7.49 1.70
C GLY A 189 -1.68 7.10 2.66
N GLY A 190 -1.83 7.42 3.94
CA GLY A 190 -0.91 7.01 5.00
C GLY A 190 -0.69 5.49 5.02
N GLN A 191 0.28 5.02 5.81
CA GLN A 191 0.60 3.60 5.83
C GLN A 191 -0.56 2.73 6.37
N ILE A 192 -0.72 1.54 5.78
CA ILE A 192 -1.61 0.49 6.28
C ILE A 192 -0.74 -0.53 7.02
N TYR A 193 -1.04 -0.77 8.29
CA TYR A 193 -0.33 -1.70 9.16
C TYR A 193 -1.27 -2.20 10.25
N GLY A 194 -0.90 -3.33 10.87
CA GLY A 194 -1.72 -4.02 11.83
C GLY A 194 -2.88 -4.79 11.19
N MET A 195 -3.54 -5.59 12.02
CA MET A 195 -4.72 -6.38 11.64
C MET A 195 -6.05 -5.69 11.98
N ASP A 196 -6.02 -4.42 12.37
CA ASP A 196 -7.21 -3.60 12.62
C ASP A 196 -7.99 -3.41 11.31
N ALA A 197 -9.29 -3.66 11.34
CA ALA A 197 -10.15 -3.55 10.17
C ALA A 197 -10.32 -2.07 9.75
N LYS A 198 -9.77 -1.70 8.59
CA LYS A 198 -9.76 -0.34 8.04
C LYS A 198 -10.63 -0.18 6.78
N TRP A 199 -11.28 -1.25 6.34
CA TRP A 199 -12.07 -1.30 5.10
C TRP A 199 -13.12 -0.17 4.98
N MET A 200 -13.86 0.15 6.06
CA MET A 200 -14.80 1.29 6.05
C MET A 200 -14.09 2.64 5.91
N GLN A 201 -13.05 2.87 6.72
CA GLN A 201 -12.28 4.11 6.71
C GLN A 201 -11.67 4.37 5.33
N ILE A 202 -11.02 3.35 4.75
CA ILE A 202 -10.41 3.45 3.42
C ILE A 202 -11.47 3.65 2.33
N THR A 203 -12.62 3.00 2.42
CA THR A 203 -13.69 3.20 1.43
C THR A 203 -14.21 4.63 1.46
N GLU A 204 -14.55 5.16 2.65
CA GLU A 204 -15.01 6.54 2.77
C GLU A 204 -13.93 7.55 2.38
N PHE A 205 -12.67 7.30 2.74
CA PHE A 205 -11.52 8.10 2.32
C PHE A 205 -11.41 8.18 0.81
N VAL A 206 -11.43 7.04 0.11
CA VAL A 206 -11.33 7.00 -1.36
C VAL A 206 -12.53 7.68 -2.02
N GLU A 207 -13.76 7.34 -1.60
CA GLU A 207 -14.96 7.87 -2.22
C GLU A 207 -15.13 9.38 -1.97
N HIS A 208 -14.76 9.89 -0.78
CA HIS A 208 -14.71 11.33 -0.51
C HIS A 208 -13.74 12.04 -1.45
N HIS A 209 -12.51 11.54 -1.55
CA HIS A 209 -11.50 12.20 -2.38
C HIS A 209 -11.82 12.10 -3.89
N LYS A 210 -12.53 11.06 -4.32
CA LYS A 210 -13.08 10.97 -5.70
C LYS A 210 -14.13 12.05 -5.99
N LEU A 211 -14.95 12.40 -5.00
CA LEU A 211 -15.95 13.46 -5.13
C LEU A 211 -15.31 14.84 -5.31
N ILE A 212 -14.18 15.11 -4.64
CA ILE A 212 -13.46 16.39 -4.77
C ILE A 212 -12.52 16.44 -5.99
N GLY A 213 -12.42 15.35 -6.74
CA GLY A 213 -11.73 15.31 -8.04
C GLY A 213 -10.47 14.44 -8.12
N ALA A 214 -10.10 13.73 -7.05
CA ALA A 214 -9.02 12.75 -7.13
C ALA A 214 -9.38 11.59 -8.07
N ARG A 215 -8.36 11.06 -8.76
CA ARG A 215 -8.54 9.97 -9.72
C ARG A 215 -7.56 8.82 -9.53
N MET A 216 -6.56 8.97 -8.68
CA MET A 216 -5.59 7.93 -8.38
C MET A 216 -5.21 7.94 -6.90
N PHE A 217 -5.10 6.76 -6.31
CA PHE A 217 -4.72 6.55 -4.93
C PHE A 217 -3.49 5.66 -4.84
N TYR A 218 -2.58 5.99 -3.93
CA TYR A 218 -1.36 5.22 -3.71
C TYR A 218 -1.35 4.76 -2.26
N PHE A 219 -1.29 3.44 -2.06
CA PHE A 219 -1.29 2.85 -0.73
C PHE A 219 -0.01 2.06 -0.49
N SER A 220 0.52 2.17 0.72
CA SER A 220 1.67 1.42 1.20
C SER A 220 1.23 0.50 2.33
N VAL A 221 1.36 -0.82 2.13
CA VAL A 221 0.81 -1.84 3.01
C VAL A 221 1.94 -2.66 3.63
N PHE A 222 2.08 -2.57 4.94
CA PHE A 222 3.00 -3.38 5.74
C PHE A 222 2.31 -4.66 6.25
N GLU A 223 1.08 -4.51 6.71
CA GLU A 223 0.23 -5.57 7.24
C GLU A 223 -1.23 -5.15 7.06
N ILE A 224 -2.11 -6.10 6.77
CA ILE A 224 -3.51 -5.81 6.42
C ILE A 224 -4.42 -7.00 6.73
N ASP A 225 -5.64 -6.72 7.18
CA ASP A 225 -6.67 -7.73 7.34
C ASP A 225 -7.33 -8.10 5.99
N GLY A 226 -8.02 -9.24 5.96
CA GLY A 226 -8.65 -9.75 4.74
C GLY A 226 -9.74 -8.85 4.16
N MET A 227 -10.52 -8.15 4.98
CA MET A 227 -11.59 -7.27 4.47
C MET A 227 -11.02 -6.01 3.86
N THR A 228 -10.04 -5.39 4.51
CA THR A 228 -9.37 -4.22 3.95
C THR A 228 -8.64 -4.58 2.67
N ARG A 229 -8.02 -5.77 2.62
CA ARG A 229 -7.40 -6.28 1.38
C ARG A 229 -8.41 -6.38 0.23
N MET A 230 -9.60 -6.93 0.47
CA MET A 230 -10.64 -7.02 -0.56
C MET A 230 -11.07 -5.65 -1.12
N ILE A 231 -11.16 -4.62 -0.27
CA ILE A 231 -11.46 -3.25 -0.71
C ILE A 231 -10.31 -2.67 -1.56
N LEU A 232 -9.05 -2.85 -1.14
CA LEU A 232 -7.90 -2.39 -1.90
C LEU A 232 -7.81 -3.08 -3.26
N ASP A 233 -8.00 -4.40 -3.30
CA ASP A 233 -8.01 -5.19 -4.54
C ASP A 233 -9.08 -4.67 -5.51
N GLU A 234 -10.25 -4.28 -5.02
CA GLU A 234 -11.29 -3.68 -5.87
C GLU A 234 -10.85 -2.34 -6.47
N TYR A 235 -10.22 -1.47 -5.68
CA TYR A 235 -9.71 -0.20 -6.18
C TYR A 235 -8.53 -0.35 -7.14
N GLU A 236 -7.65 -1.33 -6.93
CA GLU A 236 -6.59 -1.66 -7.89
C GLU A 236 -7.19 -2.21 -9.19
N ARG A 237 -8.09 -3.20 -9.09
CA ARG A 237 -8.75 -3.83 -10.25
C ARG A 237 -9.52 -2.82 -11.09
N SER A 238 -10.15 -1.83 -10.45
CA SER A 238 -10.89 -0.77 -11.14
C SER A 238 -10.03 0.40 -11.62
N GLY A 239 -8.71 0.35 -11.41
CA GLY A 239 -7.76 1.35 -11.88
C GLY A 239 -7.80 2.67 -11.11
N PHE A 240 -8.31 2.66 -9.88
CA PHE A 240 -8.32 3.83 -8.99
C PHE A 240 -7.16 3.81 -7.98
N ALA A 241 -6.50 2.68 -7.76
CA ALA A 241 -5.40 2.58 -6.82
C ALA A 241 -4.19 1.81 -7.36
N GLU A 242 -3.02 2.13 -6.83
CA GLU A 242 -1.80 1.30 -6.88
C GLU A 242 -1.38 0.98 -5.45
N VAL A 243 -1.18 -0.31 -5.14
CA VAL A 243 -0.79 -0.77 -3.80
C VAL A 243 0.64 -1.30 -3.82
N SER A 244 1.44 -0.84 -2.86
CA SER A 244 2.81 -1.32 -2.63
C SER A 244 2.83 -2.18 -1.38
N MET A 245 3.13 -3.46 -1.52
CA MET A 245 3.34 -4.35 -0.38
C MET A 245 4.77 -4.18 0.14
N ILE A 246 4.93 -3.83 1.41
CA ILE A 246 6.21 -3.54 2.03
C ILE A 246 6.51 -4.63 3.05
N ASN A 247 7.54 -5.44 2.77
CA ASN A 247 8.04 -6.42 3.71
C ASN A 247 9.21 -5.84 4.52
N THR A 248 9.15 -6.03 5.83
CA THR A 248 10.18 -5.60 6.76
C THR A 248 10.21 -6.51 8.00
N GLU A 249 11.42 -6.70 8.54
CA GLU A 249 11.70 -7.34 9.81
C GLU A 249 11.28 -6.50 11.03
N TYR A 250 11.00 -5.20 10.84
CA TYR A 250 10.78 -4.31 11.96
C TYR A 250 9.37 -4.43 12.54
N THR A 251 9.29 -4.82 13.80
CA THR A 251 8.02 -4.97 14.54
C THR A 251 7.48 -3.62 15.00
N ASN A 252 8.32 -2.71 15.51
CA ASN A 252 7.93 -1.39 16.02
C ASN A 252 8.76 -0.26 15.40
N ALA A 253 8.23 0.34 14.33
CA ALA A 253 8.92 1.36 13.56
C ALA A 253 7.97 2.45 13.08
N ALA A 254 7.19 3.06 14.00
CA ALA A 254 6.07 3.94 13.64
C ALA A 254 6.47 5.11 12.73
N MET A 255 7.45 5.93 13.13
CA MET A 255 7.96 7.03 12.31
C MET A 255 8.59 6.54 11.00
N MET A 256 9.28 5.41 11.07
CA MET A 256 10.01 4.82 9.96
C MET A 256 9.09 4.28 8.87
N ARG A 257 7.93 3.72 9.25
CA ARG A 257 6.89 3.30 8.29
C ARG A 257 6.33 4.49 7.51
N HIS A 258 6.19 5.66 8.16
CA HIS A 258 5.81 6.88 7.45
C HIS A 258 6.85 7.24 6.39
N MET A 259 8.15 7.21 6.72
CA MET A 259 9.20 7.59 5.75
C MET A 259 9.22 6.68 4.52
N VAL A 260 9.12 5.36 4.71
CA VAL A 260 9.04 4.42 3.57
C VAL A 260 7.78 4.70 2.74
N GLN A 261 6.62 4.88 3.39
CA GLN A 261 5.36 5.15 2.70
C GLN A 261 5.43 6.45 1.89
N ILE A 262 5.96 7.53 2.47
CA ILE A 262 6.10 8.82 1.80
C ILE A 262 6.99 8.70 0.58
N HIS A 263 8.19 8.12 0.71
CA HIS A 263 9.12 8.02 -0.42
C HIS A 263 8.59 7.10 -1.51
N GLU A 264 8.07 5.92 -1.14
CA GLU A 264 7.48 4.98 -2.08
C GLU A 264 6.36 5.62 -2.88
N CYS A 265 5.42 6.25 -2.20
CA CYS A 265 4.30 6.92 -2.82
C CYS A 265 4.71 8.16 -3.65
N PHE A 266 5.65 8.96 -3.14
CA PHE A 266 6.17 10.15 -3.81
C PHE A 266 6.75 9.80 -5.19
N TYR A 267 7.65 8.81 -5.23
CA TYR A 267 8.25 8.36 -6.49
C TYR A 267 7.21 7.62 -7.35
N ARG A 268 6.35 6.79 -6.76
CA ARG A 268 5.27 6.14 -7.50
C ARG A 268 4.35 7.14 -8.21
N ALA A 269 4.07 8.28 -7.61
CA ALA A 269 3.20 9.31 -8.19
C ALA A 269 3.91 10.26 -9.17
N ARG A 270 5.25 10.33 -9.15
CA ARG A 270 6.01 11.24 -10.03
C ARG A 270 5.76 10.92 -11.50
N ASN A 271 5.46 11.97 -12.28
CA ASN A 271 4.99 11.92 -13.68
C ASN A 271 3.66 11.18 -13.91
N HIS A 272 3.08 10.54 -12.89
CA HIS A 272 1.79 9.87 -12.98
C HIS A 272 0.66 10.80 -12.53
N SER A 273 0.86 11.54 -11.44
CA SER A 273 -0.05 12.57 -10.94
C SER A 273 0.61 13.95 -10.98
N LYS A 274 -0.12 14.97 -11.46
CA LYS A 274 0.35 16.36 -11.51
C LYS A 274 0.49 16.93 -10.10
N TRP A 275 -0.53 16.73 -9.27
CA TRP A 275 -0.53 17.05 -7.85
C TRP A 275 -0.73 15.78 -7.03
N LEU A 276 -0.01 15.67 -5.93
CA LEU A 276 -0.09 14.58 -4.97
C LEU A 276 -0.44 15.13 -3.60
N LEU A 277 -1.61 14.76 -3.07
CA LEU A 277 -2.03 15.08 -1.70
C LEU A 277 -1.46 14.03 -0.74
N ASN A 278 -0.67 14.44 0.27
CA ASN A 278 -0.07 13.53 1.25
C ASN A 278 -0.78 13.62 2.60
N ILE A 279 -1.61 12.62 2.93
CA ILE A 279 -2.50 12.63 4.09
C ILE A 279 -2.71 11.23 4.67
N ASP A 280 -3.05 11.17 5.96
CA ASP A 280 -3.40 9.92 6.64
C ASP A 280 -4.85 9.51 6.33
N HIS A 281 -5.22 8.24 6.54
CA HIS A 281 -6.59 7.76 6.29
C HIS A 281 -7.64 8.35 7.25
N ASP A 282 -7.22 9.02 8.33
CA ASP A 282 -8.09 9.78 9.23
C ASP A 282 -8.16 11.27 8.88
N GLU A 283 -7.59 11.68 7.74
CA GLU A 283 -7.54 13.07 7.26
C GLU A 283 -8.33 13.22 5.95
N TYR A 284 -9.17 14.26 5.86
CA TYR A 284 -10.09 14.48 4.74
C TYR A 284 -10.03 15.92 4.28
N LEU A 285 -9.68 16.15 3.00
CA LEU A 285 -9.62 17.49 2.45
C LEU A 285 -11.03 18.05 2.24
N ILE A 286 -11.33 19.18 2.87
CA ILE A 286 -12.63 19.84 2.83
C ILE A 286 -12.51 21.13 2.01
N PRO A 287 -13.07 21.18 0.78
CA PRO A 287 -13.23 22.43 0.05
C PRO A 287 -14.40 23.24 0.65
N THR A 288 -14.22 24.54 0.88
CA THR A 288 -15.22 25.40 1.55
C THR A 288 -15.77 26.54 0.70
N GLY A 289 -15.07 26.92 -0.37
CA GLY A 289 -15.51 27.98 -1.28
C GLY A 289 -15.62 27.51 -2.72
N GLN A 290 -14.48 27.15 -3.33
CA GLN A 290 -14.41 26.63 -4.69
C GLN A 290 -13.87 25.20 -4.72
N SER A 291 -14.05 24.52 -5.85
CA SER A 291 -13.40 23.23 -6.09
C SER A 291 -11.87 23.35 -5.91
N ILE A 292 -11.27 22.37 -5.24
CA ILE A 292 -9.81 22.31 -5.11
C ILE A 292 -9.12 22.29 -6.48
N LEU A 293 -9.71 21.61 -7.48
CA LEU A 293 -9.18 21.58 -8.84
C LEU A 293 -9.22 22.97 -9.51
N SER A 294 -10.28 23.75 -9.26
CA SER A 294 -10.35 25.14 -9.73
C SER A 294 -9.25 25.99 -9.10
N TYR A 295 -9.07 25.86 -7.78
CA TYR A 295 -8.04 26.58 -7.06
C TYR A 295 -6.64 26.24 -7.58
N ILE A 296 -6.26 24.96 -7.67
CA ILE A 296 -4.91 24.58 -8.13
C ILE A 296 -4.63 25.00 -9.58
N ARG A 297 -5.66 25.06 -10.44
CA ARG A 297 -5.54 25.56 -11.82
C ARG A 297 -5.43 27.08 -11.89
N SER A 298 -5.96 27.80 -10.91
CA SER A 298 -5.82 29.25 -10.79
C SER A 298 -4.43 29.68 -10.29
N LEU A 299 -3.68 28.74 -9.69
CA LEU A 299 -2.30 28.99 -9.30
C LEU A 299 -1.41 29.11 -10.53
N GLY A 300 -0.45 30.03 -10.49
CA GLY A 300 0.57 30.14 -11.53
C GLY A 300 1.44 28.88 -11.61
N GLU A 301 2.11 28.68 -12.75
CA GLU A 301 2.98 27.51 -12.99
C GLU A 301 4.11 27.34 -11.97
N SER A 302 4.50 28.41 -11.27
CA SER A 302 5.50 28.37 -10.20
C SER A 302 5.01 27.68 -8.92
N ALA A 303 3.72 27.40 -8.75
CA ALA A 303 3.24 26.69 -7.56
C ALA A 303 3.68 25.22 -7.60
N ALA A 304 4.41 24.79 -6.56
CA ALA A 304 4.87 23.40 -6.44
C ALA A 304 4.41 22.73 -5.15
N GLU A 305 4.05 23.48 -4.12
CA GLU A 305 3.58 22.92 -2.85
C GLU A 305 2.46 23.78 -2.26
N LEU A 306 1.48 23.11 -1.68
CA LEU A 306 0.32 23.68 -1.02
C LEU A 306 0.24 23.16 0.40
N VAL A 307 0.16 24.08 1.36
CA VAL A 307 0.10 23.76 2.79
C VAL A 307 -1.31 24.04 3.29
N PHE A 308 -1.96 23.02 3.86
CA PHE A 308 -3.33 23.09 4.34
C PHE A 308 -3.37 23.24 5.86
N ALA A 309 -4.26 24.11 6.34
CA ALA A 309 -4.62 24.15 7.74
C ALA A 309 -5.33 22.85 8.14
N ILE A 310 -5.18 22.44 9.39
CA ILE A 310 -5.82 21.26 9.96
C ILE A 310 -6.84 21.67 11.00
N ARG A 311 -7.99 21.03 10.92
CA ARG A 311 -9.07 21.06 11.88
C ARG A 311 -9.28 19.67 12.46
N ARG A 312 -9.26 19.53 13.77
CA ARG A 312 -9.49 18.25 14.46
C ARG A 312 -11.00 18.03 14.63
N VAL A 313 -11.41 16.79 14.39
CA VAL A 313 -12.79 16.31 14.57
C VAL A 313 -12.81 15.23 15.64
N ALA A 314 -13.67 15.39 16.63
CA ALA A 314 -13.83 14.44 17.72
C ALA A 314 -14.57 13.17 17.26
N LYS A 315 -13.88 12.02 17.26
CA LYS A 315 -14.46 10.70 16.95
C LYS A 315 -14.64 9.91 18.24
N PHE A 316 -15.88 9.50 18.52
CA PHE A 316 -16.23 8.84 19.79
C PHE A 316 -16.30 7.32 19.71
N ASN A 317 -16.61 6.76 18.54
CA ASN A 317 -16.67 5.31 18.32
C ASN A 317 -15.68 4.89 17.22
N GLU A 318 -15.28 3.63 17.25
CA GLU A 318 -14.54 3.02 16.15
C GLU A 318 -15.47 2.76 14.96
N SER A 319 -14.89 2.67 13.76
CA SER A 319 -15.63 2.27 12.54
C SER A 319 -15.95 0.78 12.59
N LEU A 320 -16.88 0.31 11.75
CA LEU A 320 -17.29 -1.09 11.69
C LEU A 320 -16.09 -2.03 11.49
N GLN A 321 -15.93 -2.95 12.44
CA GLN A 321 -14.84 -3.94 12.40
C GLN A 321 -15.16 -5.14 11.50
N LYS A 322 -16.44 -5.38 11.18
CA LYS A 322 -16.90 -6.47 10.32
C LYS A 322 -18.11 -6.04 9.50
N TYR A 323 -18.22 -6.57 8.29
CA TYR A 323 -19.40 -6.40 7.46
C TYR A 323 -20.50 -7.36 7.93
N LYS A 324 -21.70 -6.83 8.16
CA LYS A 324 -22.88 -7.63 8.48
C LYS A 324 -23.97 -7.48 7.43
N ASN A 325 -24.27 -6.24 7.07
CA ASN A 325 -25.29 -5.89 6.08
C ASN A 325 -25.05 -4.45 5.61
N ILE A 326 -25.69 -4.10 4.50
CA ILE A 326 -25.54 -2.79 3.87
C ILE A 326 -26.16 -1.64 4.67
N GLN A 327 -27.14 -1.92 5.54
CA GLN A 327 -27.76 -0.90 6.36
C GLN A 327 -26.81 -0.39 7.46
N GLU A 328 -26.03 -1.28 8.08
CA GLU A 328 -24.97 -0.89 9.03
C GLU A 328 -23.91 -0.02 8.32
N VAL A 329 -23.52 -0.37 7.10
CA VAL A 329 -22.57 0.40 6.28
C VAL A 329 -23.10 1.80 6.00
N SER A 330 -24.37 1.90 5.60
CA SER A 330 -25.05 3.17 5.34
C SER A 330 -25.10 4.08 6.58
N ASN A 331 -25.08 3.49 7.78
CA ASN A 331 -25.16 4.21 9.05
C ASN A 331 -23.78 4.59 9.62
N ASP A 332 -22.68 3.97 9.16
CA ASP A 332 -21.31 4.20 9.66
C ASP A 332 -20.48 5.13 8.75
N ILE A 333 -21.09 6.22 8.27
CA ILE A 333 -20.39 7.27 7.52
C ILE A 333 -19.78 8.27 8.50
N GLN A 334 -18.46 8.24 8.65
CA GLN A 334 -17.70 9.03 9.63
C GLN A 334 -17.95 10.54 9.46
N MET A 335 -17.91 11.05 8.24
CA MET A 335 -18.09 12.48 7.95
C MET A 335 -19.52 12.97 8.25
N ALA A 336 -20.50 12.07 8.28
CA ALA A 336 -21.87 12.38 8.68
C ALA A 336 -22.07 12.30 10.20
N ASN A 337 -21.37 11.36 10.86
CA ASN A 337 -21.58 11.04 12.28
C ASN A 337 -20.79 11.91 13.26
N TYR A 338 -19.70 12.54 12.80
CA TYR A 338 -18.82 13.33 13.67
C TYR A 338 -18.63 14.75 13.13
N ASN A 339 -19.16 15.73 13.86
CA ASN A 339 -19.19 17.14 13.47
C ASN A 339 -18.68 18.10 14.56
N LEU A 340 -18.20 17.59 15.70
CA LEU A 340 -17.63 18.40 16.76
C LEU A 340 -16.18 18.72 16.45
N THR A 341 -15.90 19.98 16.10
CA THR A 341 -14.61 20.42 15.54
C THR A 341 -14.00 21.61 16.29
N ASN A 342 -12.67 21.74 16.30
CA ASN A 342 -11.99 22.95 16.79
C ASN A 342 -11.74 23.97 15.65
N GLU A 343 -11.09 25.10 15.93
CA GLU A 343 -10.65 26.02 14.87
C GLU A 343 -9.53 25.38 14.01
N ALA A 344 -9.61 25.58 12.69
CA ALA A 344 -8.57 25.16 11.75
C ALA A 344 -7.30 26.02 11.92
N GLY A 345 -6.13 25.38 12.03
CA GLY A 345 -4.84 26.07 12.17
C GLY A 345 -3.69 25.34 11.47
N TYR A 346 -2.55 26.01 11.30
CA TYR A 346 -1.37 25.46 10.61
C TYR A 346 -0.40 24.72 11.53
N ALA A 347 -0.87 24.24 12.69
CA ALA A 347 -0.06 23.42 13.57
C ALA A 347 -0.04 21.98 13.02
N ALA A 348 1.17 21.48 12.69
CA ALA A 348 1.42 20.18 12.06
C ALA A 348 0.69 20.00 10.71
N PRO A 349 0.85 20.92 9.74
CA PRO A 349 0.06 20.94 8.52
C PRO A 349 0.31 19.71 7.64
N LYS A 350 -0.56 19.48 6.67
CA LYS A 350 -0.31 18.52 5.59
C LYS A 350 -0.23 19.24 4.26
N VAL A 351 0.33 18.54 3.29
CA VAL A 351 0.75 19.13 2.03
C VAL A 351 0.20 18.43 0.82
N MET A 352 0.02 19.20 -0.25
CA MET A 352 -0.13 18.70 -1.60
C MET A 352 1.00 19.28 -2.43
N TYR A 353 1.73 18.47 -3.18
CA TYR A 353 2.87 18.94 -3.95
C TYR A 353 2.87 18.39 -5.37
N ARG A 354 3.64 19.05 -6.24
CA ARG A 354 3.97 18.60 -7.59
C ARG A 354 5.18 17.67 -7.53
N PRO A 355 5.02 16.34 -7.67
CA PRO A 355 6.13 15.40 -7.54
C PRO A 355 7.16 15.53 -8.68
N ASP A 356 6.86 16.28 -9.76
CA ASP A 356 7.83 16.61 -10.81
C ASP A 356 8.72 17.82 -10.47
N LYS A 357 8.30 18.67 -9.52
CA LYS A 357 8.98 19.93 -9.14
C LYS A 357 9.61 19.87 -7.75
N VAL A 358 9.04 19.09 -6.85
CA VAL A 358 9.68 18.67 -5.60
C VAL A 358 10.60 17.50 -5.93
N TYR A 359 11.76 17.43 -5.28
CA TYR A 359 12.71 16.31 -5.44
C TYR A 359 13.09 15.66 -4.11
N ALA A 360 12.63 16.21 -2.98
CA ALA A 360 12.85 15.64 -1.66
C ALA A 360 11.73 16.07 -0.69
N THR A 361 11.13 15.12 0.04
CA THR A 361 9.95 15.34 0.90
C THR A 361 10.09 14.68 2.27
N LEU A 362 9.58 15.35 3.32
CA LEU A 362 9.39 14.81 4.67
C LEU A 362 7.88 14.57 4.92
N LEU A 363 7.52 14.17 6.14
CA LEU A 363 6.15 13.90 6.56
C LEU A 363 5.18 15.07 6.31
N HIS A 364 5.62 16.30 6.55
CA HIS A 364 4.73 17.47 6.56
C HIS A 364 5.10 18.57 5.54
N TRP A 365 6.21 18.46 4.81
CA TRP A 365 6.63 19.45 3.81
C TRP A 365 7.68 18.90 2.85
N GLY A 366 7.79 19.53 1.67
CA GLY A 366 8.93 19.39 0.78
C GLY A 366 10.12 20.19 1.31
N TYR A 367 11.32 19.63 1.24
CA TYR A 367 12.56 20.35 1.62
C TYR A 367 13.56 20.45 0.45
N GLY A 368 13.23 19.85 -0.71
CA GLY A 368 13.95 20.04 -1.96
C GLY A 368 12.98 20.37 -3.09
N MET A 369 13.14 21.54 -3.70
CA MET A 369 12.27 22.06 -4.75
C MET A 369 13.06 22.75 -5.86
N GLU A 370 12.59 22.68 -7.10
CA GLU A 370 13.25 23.36 -8.21
C GLU A 370 13.29 24.89 -8.04
N PRO A 371 14.39 25.56 -8.47
CA PRO A 371 14.49 27.01 -8.42
C PRO A 371 13.33 27.70 -9.14
N GLY A 372 12.81 28.77 -8.54
CA GLY A 372 11.68 29.53 -9.06
C GLY A 372 10.29 28.98 -8.71
N PHE A 373 10.21 27.76 -8.16
CA PHE A 373 8.95 27.23 -7.63
C PHE A 373 8.72 27.65 -6.18
N LYS A 374 7.44 27.67 -5.77
CA LYS A 374 6.98 28.27 -4.51
C LYS A 374 6.04 27.36 -3.73
N VAL A 375 6.10 27.53 -2.42
CA VAL A 375 5.15 26.99 -1.44
C VAL A 375 4.04 28.02 -1.22
N HIS A 376 2.79 27.56 -1.20
CA HIS A 376 1.61 28.40 -0.99
C HIS A 376 0.80 27.87 0.20
N ALA A 377 0.57 28.69 1.20
CA ALA A 377 -0.42 28.39 2.23
C ALA A 377 -1.82 28.54 1.63
N VAL A 378 -2.65 27.51 1.76
CA VAL A 378 -4.03 27.52 1.25
C VAL A 378 -4.92 28.25 2.26
N PRO A 379 -5.64 29.31 1.85
CA PRO A 379 -6.58 29.99 2.73
C PRO A 379 -7.70 29.06 3.22
N ARG A 380 -8.14 29.23 4.48
CA ARG A 380 -9.10 28.32 5.15
C ARG A 380 -10.52 28.40 4.54
N ASP A 381 -10.84 29.51 3.91
CA ASP A 381 -12.07 29.74 3.12
C ASP A 381 -12.03 29.10 1.73
N ILE A 382 -10.87 28.58 1.31
CA ILE A 382 -10.73 27.76 0.10
C ILE A 382 -10.78 26.28 0.47
N ALA A 383 -9.86 25.82 1.33
CA ALA A 383 -9.81 24.45 1.79
C ALA A 383 -8.99 24.27 3.07
N PHE A 384 -9.31 23.23 3.84
CA PHE A 384 -8.52 22.74 4.97
C PHE A 384 -8.71 21.22 5.12
N LEU A 385 -7.98 20.59 6.04
CA LEU A 385 -8.12 19.17 6.34
C LEU A 385 -8.87 18.94 7.64
N ASN A 386 -9.90 18.09 7.59
CA ASN A 386 -10.48 17.50 8.79
C ASN A 386 -9.63 16.30 9.23
N HIS A 387 -9.16 16.31 10.48
CA HIS A 387 -8.42 15.22 11.11
C HIS A 387 -9.27 14.55 12.18
N TYR A 388 -9.80 13.36 11.89
CA TYR A 388 -10.66 12.61 12.80
C TYR A 388 -9.82 11.91 13.86
N ARG A 389 -9.99 12.31 15.12
CA ARG A 389 -9.24 11.74 16.25
C ARG A 389 -10.16 10.95 17.18
N THR A 390 -9.86 9.67 17.33
CA THR A 390 -10.56 8.79 18.28
C THR A 390 -10.22 9.18 19.70
N ILE A 391 -11.24 9.46 20.51
CA ILE A 391 -11.09 9.90 21.92
C ILE A 391 -11.22 8.72 22.89
N SER A 392 -11.68 7.55 22.43
CA SER A 392 -11.94 6.38 23.27
C SER A 392 -10.72 5.50 23.58
N ARG A 393 -9.59 5.62 22.86
CA ARG A 393 -8.35 4.86 23.14
C ARG A 393 -7.44 5.64 24.10
N ASN A 394 -6.67 4.99 24.97
CA ASN A 394 -5.64 5.63 25.81
C ASN A 394 -4.35 5.89 25.00
N PHE A 395 -4.31 6.99 24.29
CA PHE A 395 -3.11 7.51 23.62
C PHE A 395 -2.78 8.88 24.23
N LEU A 396 -1.51 9.27 24.31
CA LEU A 396 -1.11 10.56 24.92
C LEU A 396 -1.93 11.76 24.39
N TRP A 397 -2.31 11.70 23.11
CA TRP A 397 -3.12 12.74 22.47
C TRP A 397 -4.62 12.60 22.68
N SER A 398 -5.15 11.40 22.94
CA SER A 398 -6.58 11.24 23.21
C SER A 398 -6.95 11.76 24.58
N GLU A 399 -6.07 11.63 25.59
CA GLU A 399 -6.27 12.29 26.88
C GLU A 399 -6.18 13.81 26.76
N PHE A 400 -5.23 14.33 25.98
CA PHE A 400 -5.15 15.77 25.70
C PHE A 400 -6.40 16.29 24.99
N MET A 401 -6.90 15.58 23.97
CA MET A 401 -8.11 15.94 23.25
C MET A 401 -9.37 15.78 24.12
N ALA A 402 -9.47 14.70 24.89
CA ALA A 402 -10.53 14.51 25.88
C ALA A 402 -10.53 15.66 26.90
N LYS A 403 -9.34 16.07 27.37
CA LYS A 403 -9.17 17.20 28.28
C LYS A 403 -9.60 18.52 27.63
N LEU A 404 -9.21 18.80 26.39
CA LEU A 404 -9.65 20.00 25.66
C LEU A 404 -11.17 20.05 25.45
N ILE A 405 -11.79 18.92 25.10
CA ILE A 405 -13.24 18.81 24.92
C ILE A 405 -13.95 18.98 26.27
N ARG A 406 -13.47 18.32 27.34
CA ARG A 406 -14.00 18.46 28.71
C ARG A 406 -13.85 19.89 29.24
N GLN A 407 -12.78 20.58 28.87
CA GLN A 407 -12.49 21.97 29.27
C GLN A 407 -13.24 23.02 28.46
N LYS A 408 -14.18 22.63 27.58
CA LYS A 408 -14.90 23.55 26.69
C LYS A 408 -13.97 24.47 25.89
N ALA A 409 -12.85 23.93 25.37
CA ALA A 409 -12.17 24.60 24.26
C ALA A 409 -13.22 24.94 23.18
N LYS A 410 -13.01 25.99 22.37
CA LYS A 410 -13.97 26.51 21.37
C LYS A 410 -14.28 25.49 20.27
N PHE A 411 -14.97 24.41 20.61
CA PHE A 411 -15.46 23.42 19.69
C PHE A 411 -16.84 23.87 19.20
N VAL A 412 -17.05 23.76 17.89
CA VAL A 412 -18.30 24.10 17.22
C VAL A 412 -18.80 22.87 16.46
N GLN A 413 -20.12 22.77 16.33
CA GLN A 413 -20.74 21.76 15.48
C GLN A 413 -20.78 22.28 14.05
N GLU A 414 -20.11 21.57 13.14
CA GLU A 414 -20.09 21.89 11.72
C GLU A 414 -20.38 20.66 10.88
N THR A 415 -21.49 20.69 10.14
CA THR A 415 -21.96 19.58 9.31
C THR A 415 -21.76 19.94 7.84
N LEU A 416 -21.32 18.96 7.04
CA LEU A 416 -21.25 19.10 5.59
C LEU A 416 -22.65 19.16 4.97
N PRO A 417 -22.80 19.71 3.75
CA PRO A 417 -24.07 19.73 3.02
C PRO A 417 -24.70 18.33 2.92
N SER A 418 -26.02 18.24 3.11
CA SER A 418 -26.73 16.96 3.16
C SER A 418 -26.68 16.19 1.85
N ASP A 419 -26.79 16.89 0.72
CA ASP A 419 -26.66 16.34 -0.63
C ASP A 419 -25.28 15.73 -0.87
N TYR A 420 -24.22 16.38 -0.38
CA TYR A 420 -22.85 15.85 -0.42
C TYR A 420 -22.74 14.55 0.39
N LEU A 421 -23.25 14.54 1.62
CA LEU A 421 -23.21 13.38 2.51
C LEU A 421 -24.04 12.21 1.96
N GLU A 422 -25.19 12.47 1.35
CA GLU A 422 -26.01 11.44 0.69
C GLU A 422 -25.26 10.82 -0.50
N LYS A 423 -24.60 11.65 -1.31
CA LYS A 423 -23.79 11.17 -2.44
C LYS A 423 -22.60 10.34 -1.99
N LEU A 424 -21.88 10.79 -0.95
CA LEU A 424 -20.78 10.04 -0.35
C LEU A 424 -21.27 8.69 0.20
N ARG A 425 -22.37 8.71 0.96
CA ARG A 425 -23.00 7.50 1.52
C ARG A 425 -23.38 6.52 0.42
N GLY A 426 -24.04 6.99 -0.64
CA GLY A 426 -24.43 6.15 -1.78
C GLY A 426 -23.22 5.50 -2.48
N ASN A 427 -22.13 6.26 -2.64
CA ASN A 427 -20.89 5.73 -3.21
C ASN A 427 -20.24 4.65 -2.34
N VAL A 428 -20.12 4.89 -1.03
CA VAL A 428 -19.56 3.94 -0.06
C VAL A 428 -20.40 2.65 -0.05
N VAL A 429 -21.72 2.78 0.09
CA VAL A 429 -22.67 1.66 0.04
C VAL A 429 -22.51 0.86 -1.26
N ARG A 430 -22.41 1.53 -2.41
CA ARG A 430 -22.24 0.84 -3.70
C ARG A 430 -20.96 0.01 -3.76
N VAL A 431 -19.82 0.55 -3.33
CA VAL A 431 -18.53 -0.17 -3.36
C VAL A 431 -18.53 -1.33 -2.37
N VAL A 432 -18.92 -1.08 -1.13
CA VAL A 432 -18.98 -2.11 -0.08
C VAL A 432 -19.95 -3.23 -0.45
N GLY A 433 -21.11 -2.86 -0.99
CA GLY A 433 -22.09 -3.82 -1.52
C GLY A 433 -21.47 -4.67 -2.63
N TYR A 434 -20.81 -4.06 -3.61
CA TYR A 434 -20.14 -4.82 -4.67
C TYR A 434 -19.09 -5.82 -4.14
N VAL A 435 -18.29 -5.40 -3.15
CA VAL A 435 -17.18 -6.23 -2.63
C VAL A 435 -17.64 -7.33 -1.68
N PHE A 436 -18.60 -7.05 -0.80
CA PHE A 436 -18.98 -7.98 0.27
C PHE A 436 -20.38 -8.59 0.10
N ASP A 437 -21.29 -7.92 -0.61
CA ASP A 437 -22.60 -8.48 -0.93
C ASP A 437 -22.43 -9.45 -2.10
N LYS A 438 -22.18 -10.72 -1.74
CA LYS A 438 -21.87 -11.80 -2.68
C LYS A 438 -22.81 -11.81 -3.89
N HIS A 439 -22.25 -11.78 -5.09
CA HIS A 439 -22.92 -12.38 -6.24
C HIS A 439 -23.09 -13.87 -5.94
N SER A 440 -24.33 -14.30 -5.71
CA SER A 440 -24.65 -15.72 -5.65
C SER A 440 -24.31 -16.31 -7.02
N VAL A 441 -23.49 -17.36 -7.05
CA VAL A 441 -23.31 -18.14 -8.27
C VAL A 441 -24.66 -18.74 -8.60
N LYS A 442 -25.23 -18.38 -9.76
CA LYS A 442 -26.41 -19.04 -10.31
C LYS A 442 -26.10 -20.53 -10.41
N CYS A 443 -26.85 -21.37 -9.70
CA CYS A 443 -26.50 -22.78 -9.60
C CYS A 443 -26.44 -23.41 -11.00
N GLU A 444 -27.25 -22.92 -11.95
CA GLU A 444 -27.29 -23.32 -13.37
C GLU A 444 -25.92 -23.26 -14.06
N SER A 445 -25.06 -22.32 -13.65
CA SER A 445 -23.72 -22.11 -14.20
C SER A 445 -22.67 -23.11 -13.69
N ILE A 446 -22.97 -23.86 -12.62
CA ILE A 446 -22.10 -24.92 -12.11
C ILE A 446 -22.39 -26.21 -12.89
N PRO A 447 -21.41 -26.84 -13.56
CA PRO A 447 -21.59 -28.12 -14.24
C PRO A 447 -22.21 -29.18 -13.32
N TRP A 448 -23.21 -29.91 -13.83
CA TRP A 448 -24.02 -30.82 -13.00
C TRP A 448 -23.17 -31.86 -12.24
N VAL A 449 -22.08 -32.34 -12.87
CA VAL A 449 -21.13 -33.31 -12.29
C VAL A 449 -20.49 -32.76 -11.01
N LEU A 450 -20.13 -31.47 -11.01
CA LEU A 450 -19.52 -30.84 -9.84
C LEU A 450 -20.54 -30.63 -8.72
N ARG A 451 -21.82 -30.44 -9.02
CA ARG A 451 -22.87 -30.30 -7.99
C ARG A 451 -23.05 -31.57 -7.14
N PHE A 452 -22.85 -32.74 -7.73
CA PHE A 452 -23.00 -34.03 -7.03
C PHE A 452 -21.73 -34.48 -6.31
N ILE A 453 -20.56 -34.30 -6.93
CA ILE A 453 -19.29 -34.81 -6.38
C ILE A 453 -18.73 -33.90 -5.27
N SER A 454 -19.04 -32.60 -5.32
CA SER A 454 -18.39 -31.61 -4.45
C SER A 454 -19.29 -31.00 -3.37
N LYS A 455 -20.52 -31.51 -3.12
CA LYS A 455 -21.40 -30.96 -2.07
C LYS A 455 -20.69 -30.79 -0.70
N PRO A 456 -19.90 -31.75 -0.20
CA PRO A 456 -19.13 -31.57 1.04
C PRO A 456 -17.98 -30.55 0.94
N TYR A 457 -17.45 -30.33 -0.27
CA TYR A 457 -16.38 -29.37 -0.56
C TYR A 457 -16.91 -27.94 -0.76
N LEU A 458 -18.07 -27.78 -1.40
CA LEU A 458 -18.75 -26.50 -1.60
C LEU A 458 -19.23 -25.89 -0.28
N ASP A 459 -19.71 -26.74 0.65
CA ASP A 459 -20.08 -26.32 2.01
C ASP A 459 -18.86 -25.81 2.80
N LYS A 460 -17.68 -26.43 2.62
CA LYS A 460 -16.41 -25.93 3.19
C LYS A 460 -15.96 -24.61 2.56
N LEU A 461 -16.27 -24.38 1.27
CA LEU A 461 -15.92 -23.17 0.52
C LEU A 461 -16.94 -22.02 0.70
N LYS A 462 -18.02 -22.20 1.47
CA LYS A 462 -19.07 -21.18 1.69
C LYS A 462 -19.67 -20.61 0.38
N ILE A 463 -19.76 -21.44 -0.65
CA ILE A 463 -20.48 -21.11 -1.88
C ILE A 463 -21.96 -21.43 -1.62
N TYR A 464 -22.73 -20.40 -1.26
CA TYR A 464 -24.16 -20.54 -1.03
C TYR A 464 -24.92 -20.32 -2.33
N CYS A 465 -25.50 -21.41 -2.82
CA CYS A 465 -26.50 -21.39 -3.88
C CYS A 465 -27.74 -20.64 -3.37
N LYS A 466 -28.13 -19.55 -4.03
CA LYS A 466 -29.41 -18.88 -3.78
C LYS A 466 -30.45 -19.60 -4.64
N SER A 467 -31.45 -20.22 -4.01
CA SER A 467 -32.57 -20.88 -4.68
C SER A 467 -33.41 -19.90 -5.48
#